data_AF-A0AAU6X5W4-F1
#
_entry.id   AF-A0AAU6X5W4-F1
#
_cell.length_a   1.000
_cell.length_b   1.000
_cell.length_c   1.000
_cell.angle_alpha   90.00
_cell.angle_beta   90.00
_cell.angle_gamma   90.00
#
_symmetry.space_group_name_H-M   'P 1'
#
loop_
_entity.id
_entity.type
_entity.pdbx_description
1 polymer ?
#
loop_
_entity_poly.entity_id
_entity_poly.type
_entity_poly.pdbx_seq_one_letter_code
_entity_poly.pdbx_strand_id
1 'polypeptide(L)'
;MFEKLFLLVKNNAGAAVINNPVIPAGSREAVINEASSSIIEVLKNQMENGRIGDLIKYFQFSGTYNESLVTSIINKFANRLNKFYSIDMPSAQAAAHSLIPTVMRQLVQQSKTQQTKEFALGNMLSQLNGNRADLSGLVNQLMIA
;
A
#
# COMPACT_ATOMS: atom_id res chain seq x y z
N MET A 1 11.24 -0.68 5.66
CA MET A 1 9.79 -0.46 5.45
C MET A 1 9.09 -1.70 4.88
N PHE A 2 9.61 -2.36 3.83
CA PHE A 2 8.89 -3.44 3.13
C PHE A 2 8.45 -4.60 4.03
N GLU A 3 9.32 -5.09 4.91
CA GLU A 3 8.96 -6.14 5.88
C GLU A 3 7.82 -5.69 6.81
N LYS A 4 7.88 -4.44 7.30
CA LYS A 4 6.81 -3.89 8.15
C LYS A 4 5.50 -3.72 7.39
N LEU A 5 5.55 -3.34 6.10
CA LEU A 5 4.37 -3.31 5.25
C LEU A 5 3.80 -4.71 5.07
N PHE A 6 4.65 -5.71 4.84
CA PHE A 6 4.22 -7.11 4.76
C PHE A 6 3.54 -7.55 6.05
N LEU A 7 4.10 -7.25 7.22
CA LEU A 7 3.46 -7.53 8.51
C LEU A 7 2.13 -6.79 8.67
N LEU A 8 2.06 -5.53 8.22
CA LEU A 8 0.81 -4.76 8.22
C LEU A 8 -0.26 -5.45 7.36
N VAL A 9 0.09 -5.88 6.16
CA VAL A 9 -0.83 -6.63 5.29
C VAL A 9 -1.23 -7.96 5.92
N LYS A 10 -0.25 -8.72 6.44
CA LYS A 10 -0.47 -10.02 7.11
C LYS A 10 -1.44 -9.90 8.27
N ASN A 11 -1.30 -8.85 9.10
CA ASN A 11 -2.17 -8.59 10.24
C ASN A 11 -3.61 -8.23 9.83
N ASN A 12 -3.82 -7.71 8.61
CA ASN A 12 -5.15 -7.38 8.07
C ASN A 12 -5.69 -8.45 7.11
N ALA A 13 -4.93 -9.52 6.84
CA ALA A 13 -5.25 -10.52 5.83
C ALA A 13 -6.45 -11.42 6.18
N GLY A 14 -6.92 -11.40 7.43
CA GLY A 14 -7.94 -12.30 8.02
C GLY A 14 -9.05 -12.75 7.06
N ALA A 15 -10.15 -12.00 6.97
CA ALA A 15 -11.28 -12.38 6.11
C ALA A 15 -10.94 -12.33 4.61
N ALA A 16 -10.06 -11.41 4.21
CA ALA A 16 -9.73 -11.14 2.82
C ALA A 16 -8.96 -12.27 2.12
N VAL A 17 -8.09 -12.95 2.87
CA VAL A 17 -7.11 -13.93 2.35
C VAL A 17 -7.09 -15.21 3.18
N ILE A 18 -6.99 -15.10 4.52
CA ILE A 18 -6.83 -16.28 5.38
C ILE A 18 -8.12 -17.11 5.46
N ASN A 19 -9.28 -16.46 5.59
CA ASN A 19 -10.57 -17.15 5.68
C ASN A 19 -11.31 -17.18 4.33
N ASN A 20 -10.68 -16.71 3.26
CA ASN A 20 -11.30 -16.63 1.94
C ASN A 20 -11.21 -18.00 1.23
N PRO A 21 -12.34 -18.67 0.91
CA PRO A 21 -12.33 -20.00 0.31
C PRO A 21 -11.81 -20.02 -1.14
N VAL A 22 -11.82 -18.88 -1.84
CA VAL A 22 -11.34 -18.80 -3.23
C VAL A 22 -9.80 -18.77 -3.32
N ILE A 23 -9.12 -18.53 -2.20
CA ILE A 23 -7.66 -18.47 -2.13
C ILE A 23 -7.14 -19.79 -1.51
N PRO A 24 -6.42 -20.62 -2.29
CA PRO A 24 -5.86 -21.87 -1.78
C PRO A 24 -4.96 -21.64 -0.56
N ALA A 25 -5.05 -22.52 0.44
CA ALA A 25 -4.31 -22.36 1.70
C ALA A 25 -2.79 -22.24 1.50
N GLY A 26 -2.22 -23.03 0.57
CA GLY A 26 -0.80 -22.98 0.23
C GLY A 26 -0.36 -21.69 -0.47
N SER A 27 -1.30 -20.90 -1.00
CA SER A 27 -1.01 -19.65 -1.70
C SER A 27 -1.20 -18.40 -0.83
N ARG A 28 -1.75 -18.53 0.38
CA ARG A 28 -2.14 -17.38 1.22
C ARG A 28 -0.99 -16.43 1.55
N GLU A 29 0.17 -16.98 1.93
CA GLU A 29 1.35 -16.16 2.24
C GLU A 29 1.89 -15.44 1.00
N ALA A 30 1.91 -16.13 -0.14
CA ALA A 30 2.28 -15.52 -1.42
C ALA A 30 1.28 -14.40 -1.79
N VAL A 31 -0.02 -14.61 -1.61
CA VAL A 31 -1.06 -13.59 -1.84
C VAL A 31 -0.88 -12.37 -0.94
N ILE A 32 -0.51 -12.56 0.32
CA ILE A 32 -0.17 -11.45 1.24
C ILE A 32 1.04 -10.67 0.73
N ASN A 33 2.06 -11.38 0.22
CA ASN A 33 3.20 -10.73 -0.41
C ASN A 33 2.79 -9.95 -1.67
N GLU A 34 1.93 -10.49 -2.52
CA GLU A 34 1.42 -9.82 -3.72
C GLU A 34 0.64 -8.54 -3.40
N ALA A 35 -0.15 -8.52 -2.33
CA ALA A 35 -0.82 -7.31 -1.85
C ALA A 35 0.20 -6.26 -1.41
N SER A 36 1.23 -6.67 -0.67
CA SER A 36 2.32 -5.80 -0.21
C SER A 36 3.09 -5.20 -1.40
N SER A 37 3.46 -6.03 -2.37
CA SER A 37 4.13 -5.60 -3.61
C SER A 37 3.25 -4.68 -4.46
N SER A 38 1.95 -4.94 -4.54
CA SER A 38 1.00 -4.09 -5.28
C SER A 38 0.95 -2.66 -4.71
N ILE A 39 0.94 -2.53 -3.39
CA ILE A 39 1.00 -1.23 -2.71
C ILE A 39 2.31 -0.51 -3.07
N ILE A 40 3.45 -1.19 -2.93
CA ILE A 40 4.78 -0.62 -3.20
C ILE A 40 4.87 -0.14 -4.64
N GLU A 41 4.48 -0.97 -5.61
CA GLU A 41 4.57 -0.65 -7.03
C GLU A 41 3.72 0.55 -7.41
N VAL A 42 2.48 0.64 -6.91
CA VAL A 42 1.62 1.79 -7.23
C VAL A 42 2.19 3.06 -6.59
N LEU A 43 2.62 3.02 -5.33
CA LEU A 43 3.24 4.19 -4.68
C LEU A 43 4.51 4.64 -5.40
N LYS A 44 5.35 3.69 -5.81
CA LYS A 44 6.56 3.95 -6.59
C LYS A 44 6.23 4.56 -7.96
N ASN A 45 5.27 3.99 -8.68
CA ASN A 45 4.84 4.53 -9.98
C ASN A 45 4.31 5.96 -9.87
N GLN A 46 3.55 6.27 -8.82
CA GLN A 46 3.09 7.64 -8.58
C GLN A 46 4.26 8.62 -8.41
N MET A 47 5.29 8.21 -7.66
CA MET A 47 6.48 9.01 -7.48
C MET A 47 7.27 9.19 -8.77
N GLU A 48 7.51 8.10 -9.52
CA GLU A 48 8.25 8.12 -10.78
C GLU A 48 7.55 8.96 -11.85
N ASN A 49 6.22 9.03 -11.82
CA ASN A 49 5.41 9.89 -12.69
C ASN A 49 5.31 11.35 -12.19
N GLY A 50 6.15 11.77 -11.25
CA GLY A 50 6.19 13.15 -10.75
C GLY A 50 5.04 13.52 -9.80
N ARG A 51 4.24 12.55 -9.34
CA ARG A 51 3.05 12.77 -8.48
C ARG A 51 3.37 12.68 -6.99
N ILE A 52 4.60 13.03 -6.60
CA ILE A 52 5.04 12.99 -5.19
C ILE A 52 4.22 13.93 -4.30
N GLY A 53 3.81 15.10 -4.83
CA GLY A 53 2.94 16.04 -4.11
C GLY A 53 1.58 15.43 -3.76
N ASP A 54 0.99 14.65 -4.68
CA ASP A 54 -0.27 13.92 -4.44
C ASP A 54 -0.11 12.88 -3.34
N LEU A 55 1.02 12.16 -3.33
CA LEU A 55 1.33 11.18 -2.28
C LEU A 55 1.48 11.86 -0.92
N ILE A 56 2.24 12.96 -0.84
CA ILE A 56 2.41 13.70 0.41
C ILE A 56 1.05 14.18 0.93
N LYS A 57 0.23 14.79 0.07
CA LYS A 57 -1.12 15.24 0.42
C LYS A 57 -2.01 14.09 0.90
N TYR A 58 -1.94 12.91 0.26
CA TYR A 58 -2.67 11.73 0.68
C TYR A 58 -2.30 11.29 2.10
N PHE A 59 -0.99 11.17 2.37
CA PHE A 59 -0.49 10.73 3.67
C PHE A 59 -0.69 11.79 4.78
N GLN A 60 -0.80 13.08 4.45
CA GLN A 60 -1.05 14.16 5.41
C GLN A 60 -2.54 14.40 5.68
N PHE A 61 -3.35 14.58 4.63
CA PHE A 61 -4.72 15.08 4.72
C PHE A 61 -5.78 14.01 4.47
N SER A 62 -5.55 12.81 5.00
CA SER A 62 -6.31 11.57 4.79
C SER A 62 -7.81 11.60 5.15
N GLY A 63 -8.45 12.75 5.24
CA GLY A 63 -9.87 12.93 5.52
C GLY A 63 -10.79 12.70 4.32
N THR A 64 -10.31 12.81 3.06
CA THR A 64 -11.21 12.66 1.89
C THR A 64 -10.52 12.46 0.53
N TYR A 65 -9.18 12.54 0.45
CA TYR A 65 -8.49 12.70 -0.83
C TYR A 65 -7.81 11.41 -1.29
N ASN A 66 -8.02 11.06 -2.57
CA ASN A 66 -7.43 9.96 -3.35
C ASN A 66 -8.02 8.54 -3.17
N GLU A 67 -9.33 8.41 -3.41
CA GLU A 67 -9.89 7.12 -3.84
C GLU A 67 -9.12 6.53 -5.04
N SER A 68 -8.65 7.37 -5.97
CA SER A 68 -7.92 6.94 -7.16
C SER A 68 -6.63 6.14 -6.83
N LEU A 69 -5.90 6.51 -5.76
CA LEU A 69 -4.69 5.79 -5.37
C LEU A 69 -5.04 4.40 -4.84
N VAL A 70 -5.98 4.33 -3.91
CA VAL A 70 -6.45 3.08 -3.29
C VAL A 70 -7.05 2.15 -4.36
N THR A 71 -7.88 2.69 -5.24
CA THR A 71 -8.47 1.97 -6.38
C THR A 71 -7.40 1.43 -7.33
N SER A 72 -6.33 2.18 -7.58
CA SER A 72 -5.22 1.70 -8.42
C SER A 72 -4.51 0.50 -7.78
N ILE A 73 -4.33 0.51 -6.47
CA ILE A 73 -3.75 -0.62 -5.71
C ILE A 73 -4.69 -1.83 -5.75
N ILE A 74 -5.99 -1.61 -5.53
CA ILE A 74 -7.02 -2.64 -5.61
C ILE A 74 -6.98 -3.33 -6.97
N ASN A 75 -7.02 -2.56 -8.06
CA ASN A 75 -6.99 -3.09 -9.42
C ASN A 75 -5.69 -3.85 -9.70
N LYS A 76 -4.54 -3.32 -9.26
CA LYS A 76 -3.24 -3.99 -9.44
C LYS A 76 -3.20 -5.33 -8.72
N PHE A 77 -3.70 -5.37 -7.48
CA PHE A 77 -3.73 -6.59 -6.67
C PHE A 77 -4.72 -7.62 -7.22
N ALA A 78 -5.94 -7.20 -7.57
CA ALA A 78 -6.94 -8.07 -8.20
C ALA A 78 -6.42 -8.69 -9.51
N ASN A 79 -5.75 -7.90 -10.35
CA ASN A 79 -5.12 -8.41 -11.57
C ASN A 79 -4.04 -9.47 -11.29
N ARG A 80 -3.29 -9.35 -10.19
CA ARG A 80 -2.30 -10.37 -9.77
C ARG A 80 -2.96 -11.64 -9.29
N LEU A 81 -4.01 -11.53 -8.49
CA LEU A 81 -4.81 -12.68 -8.05
C LEU A 81 -5.36 -13.46 -9.25
N ASN A 82 -5.89 -12.74 -10.24
CA ASN A 82 -6.39 -13.36 -11.46
C ASN A 82 -5.27 -14.03 -12.27
N LYS A 83 -4.17 -13.30 -12.54
CA LYS A 83 -3.10 -13.78 -13.41
C LYS A 83 -2.29 -14.93 -12.83
N PHE A 84 -1.99 -14.89 -11.52
CA PHE A 84 -1.04 -15.81 -10.90
C PHE A 84 -1.69 -16.91 -10.07
N TYR A 85 -2.94 -16.73 -9.65
CA TYR A 85 -3.65 -17.69 -8.80
C TYR A 85 -4.95 -18.18 -9.43
N SER A 86 -5.24 -17.76 -10.68
CA SER A 86 -6.43 -18.15 -11.43
C SER A 86 -7.75 -17.85 -10.71
N ILE A 87 -7.75 -16.83 -9.84
CA ILE A 87 -8.96 -16.35 -9.15
C ILE A 87 -9.76 -15.49 -10.14
N ASP A 88 -11.06 -15.71 -10.26
CA ASP A 88 -11.89 -14.91 -11.17
C ASP A 88 -11.87 -13.42 -10.76
N MET A 89 -12.02 -12.53 -11.75
CA MET A 89 -11.87 -11.09 -11.52
C MET A 89 -12.86 -10.53 -10.47
N PRO A 90 -14.15 -10.91 -10.44
CA PRO A 90 -15.06 -10.54 -9.36
C PRO A 90 -14.57 -10.94 -7.96
N SER A 91 -14.17 -12.20 -7.76
CA SER A 91 -13.66 -12.68 -6.47
C SER A 91 -12.34 -12.01 -6.08
N ALA A 92 -11.45 -11.79 -7.05
CA ALA A 92 -10.19 -11.09 -6.84
C ALA A 92 -10.40 -9.64 -6.40
N GLN A 93 -11.36 -8.94 -7.04
CA GLN A 93 -11.76 -7.59 -6.65
C GLN A 93 -12.36 -7.57 -5.24
N ALA A 94 -13.25 -8.50 -4.91
CA ALA A 94 -13.82 -8.59 -3.57
C ALA A 94 -12.75 -8.77 -2.49
N ALA A 95 -11.79 -9.68 -2.71
CA ALA A 95 -10.64 -9.86 -1.82
C ALA A 95 -9.82 -8.56 -1.68
N ALA A 96 -9.48 -7.92 -2.81
CA ALA A 96 -8.71 -6.68 -2.82
C ALA A 96 -9.41 -5.51 -2.10
N HIS A 97 -10.72 -5.32 -2.33
CA HIS A 97 -11.54 -4.31 -1.67
C HIS A 97 -11.65 -4.53 -0.15
N SER A 98 -11.64 -5.78 0.31
CA SER A 98 -11.70 -6.10 1.74
C SER A 98 -10.36 -5.88 2.48
N LEU A 99 -9.23 -5.91 1.77
CA LEU A 99 -7.89 -5.81 2.35
C LEU A 99 -7.27 -4.41 2.22
N ILE A 100 -7.17 -3.92 0.98
CA ILE A 100 -6.33 -2.77 0.64
C ILE A 100 -6.75 -1.48 1.36
N PRO A 101 -8.04 -1.10 1.43
CA PRO A 101 -8.44 0.12 2.13
C PRO A 101 -8.03 0.14 3.60
N THR A 102 -8.16 -0.99 4.29
CA THR A 102 -7.78 -1.12 5.71
C THR A 102 -6.28 -0.98 5.90
N VAL A 103 -5.49 -1.66 5.07
CA VAL A 103 -4.02 -1.57 5.10
C VAL A 103 -3.56 -0.14 4.82
N MET A 104 -4.10 0.50 3.78
CA MET A 104 -3.73 1.86 3.40
C MET A 104 -4.09 2.88 4.49
N ARG A 105 -5.27 2.74 5.13
CA ARG A 105 -5.65 3.57 6.28
C ARG A 105 -4.67 3.41 7.44
N GLN A 106 -4.27 2.18 7.78
CA GLN A 106 -3.28 1.96 8.84
C GLN A 106 -1.89 2.46 8.45
N LEU A 107 -1.48 2.32 7.19
CA LEU A 107 -0.21 2.83 6.69
C LEU A 107 -0.13 4.35 6.86
N VAL A 108 -1.22 5.06 6.54
CA VAL A 108 -1.34 6.50 6.74
C VAL A 108 -1.29 6.88 8.22
N GLN A 109 -1.94 6.11 9.10
CA GLN A 109 -1.85 6.34 10.54
C GLN A 109 -0.39 6.19 11.01
N GLN A 110 0.26 5.09 10.64
CA GLN A 110 1.65 4.80 10.98
C GLN A 110 2.61 5.89 10.45
N SER A 111 2.37 6.45 9.26
CA SER A 111 3.24 7.49 8.70
C SER A 111 3.20 8.82 9.44
N LYS A 112 2.12 9.06 10.20
CA LYS A 112 1.95 10.26 11.04
C LYS A 112 2.49 10.06 12.46
N THR A 113 2.65 8.82 12.90
CA THR A 113 3.13 8.56 14.27
C THR A 113 4.65 8.73 14.37
N GLN A 114 5.11 9.43 15.42
CA GLN A 114 6.54 9.58 15.72
C GLN A 114 7.19 8.28 16.25
N GLN A 115 6.37 7.31 16.67
CA GLN A 115 6.85 6.05 17.28
C GLN A 115 7.52 5.13 16.25
N THR A 116 7.04 5.14 14.99
CA THR A 116 7.54 4.23 13.95
C THR A 116 8.35 5.01 12.91
N LYS A 117 9.62 5.32 13.22
CA LYS A 117 10.52 6.04 12.30
C LYS A 117 10.58 5.39 10.91
N GLU A 118 10.37 4.09 10.80
CA GLU A 118 10.39 3.34 9.54
C GLU A 118 9.24 3.68 8.58
N PHE A 119 8.09 4.14 9.09
CA PHE A 119 6.95 4.59 8.28
C PHE A 119 6.84 6.11 8.19
N ALA A 120 7.69 6.87 8.90
CA ALA A 120 7.74 8.31 8.75
C ALA A 120 7.79 8.69 7.27
N LEU A 121 6.89 9.59 6.86
CA LEU A 121 6.61 9.84 5.43
C LEU A 121 7.88 10.13 4.62
N GLY A 122 8.80 10.94 5.15
CA GLY A 122 10.10 11.21 4.52
C GLY A 122 10.91 9.94 4.26
N ASN A 123 11.07 9.10 5.28
CA ASN A 123 11.80 7.83 5.18
C ASN A 123 11.13 6.86 4.21
N MET A 124 9.80 6.79 4.22
CA MET A 124 9.06 5.91 3.31
C MET A 124 9.23 6.35 1.85
N LEU A 125 9.14 7.65 1.57
CA LEU A 125 9.37 8.17 0.21
C LEU A 125 10.82 8.00 -0.22
N SER A 126 11.80 8.25 0.66
CA SER A 126 13.22 8.00 0.36
C SER A 126 13.46 6.52 0.01
N GLN A 127 12.86 5.58 0.76
CA GLN A 127 12.96 4.14 0.47
C GLN A 127 12.26 3.74 -0.82
N LEU A 128 11.10 4.32 -1.14
CA LEU A 128 10.39 4.08 -2.41
C LEU A 128 11.17 4.58 -3.63
N ASN A 129 11.95 5.66 -3.47
CA ASN A 129 12.89 6.14 -4.49
C ASN A 129 14.20 5.29 -4.54
N GLY A 130 14.31 4.21 -3.76
CA GLY A 130 15.52 3.42 -3.67
C GLY A 130 16.69 4.15 -3.00
N ASN A 131 16.39 5.06 -2.05
CA ASN A 131 17.36 5.88 -1.31
C ASN A 131 18.28 6.74 -2.19
N ARG A 132 17.86 7.07 -3.42
CA ARG A 132 18.63 7.93 -4.33
C ARG A 132 18.71 9.38 -3.87
N ALA A 133 17.69 9.84 -3.16
CA ALA A 133 17.62 11.18 -2.57
C ALA A 133 16.90 11.09 -1.23
N ASP A 134 17.34 11.87 -0.25
CA ASP A 134 16.58 12.06 0.99
C ASP A 134 15.44 13.06 0.75
N LEU A 135 14.22 12.55 0.75
CA LEU A 135 13.01 13.33 0.53
C LEU A 135 12.42 13.90 1.82
N SER A 136 13.04 13.64 2.97
CA SER A 136 12.57 14.12 4.28
C SER A 136 12.56 15.65 4.36
N GLY A 137 13.57 16.30 3.78
CA GLY A 137 13.63 17.78 3.69
C GLY A 137 12.49 18.35 2.83
N LEU A 138 12.22 17.73 1.69
CA LEU A 138 11.12 18.12 0.79
C LEU A 138 9.76 17.96 1.48
N VAL A 139 9.56 16.85 2.17
CA VAL A 139 8.32 16.60 2.92
C VAL A 139 8.13 17.67 3.99
N ASN A 140 9.17 18.01 4.76
CA ASN A 140 9.08 19.07 5.77
C ASN A 140 8.71 20.43 5.16
N GLN A 141 9.32 20.81 4.03
CA GLN A 141 8.97 22.06 3.35
C GLN A 141 7.50 22.08 2.90
N LEU A 142 7.01 20.98 2.34
CA LEU A 142 5.63 20.87 1.85
C LEU A 142 4.59 20.69 2.96
N MET A 143 5.00 20.30 4.17
CA MET A 143 4.10 20.24 5.35
C MET A 143 3.94 21.60 6.03
N ILE A 144 4.88 22.52 5.84
CA ILE A 144 4.87 23.86 6.46
C ILE A 144 4.20 24.89 5.54
N ALA A 145 4.19 24.63 4.22
CA ALA A 145 3.54 25.46 3.20
C ALA A 145 2.02 25.20 3.11
#